data_AF-A0A511NH24-F1
#
_entry.id   AF-A0A511NH24-F1
#
_cell.length_a   1.000
_cell.length_b   1.000
_cell.length_c   1.000
_cell.angle_alpha   90.00
_cell.angle_beta   90.00
_cell.angle_gamma   90.00
#
_symmetry.space_group_name_H-M   'P 1'
#
loop_
_entity.id
_entity.type
_entity.pdbx_description
1 polymer ?
#
loop_
_entity_poly.entity_id
_entity_poly.type
_entity_poly.pdbx_seq_one_letter_code
_entity_poly.pdbx_strand_id
1 'polypeptide(L)' 'MEFIPLKNHTHKAMQVTDLNGCPIEITNLKEAIKMARQYKEYRHEDKSFSEFDKKLKAYWTDMFEKLTTIKKRLDETLKF' A
#
# COMPACT_ATOMS: atom_id res chain seq x y z
N MET A 1 7.36 7.59 40.80
CA MET A 1 6.49 7.43 39.61
C MET A 1 7.28 6.64 38.59
N GLU A 2 6.98 5.35 38.44
CA GLU A 2 7.65 4.53 37.43
C GLU A 2 6.99 4.74 36.08
N PHE A 3 7.79 5.11 35.09
CA PHE A 3 7.37 5.21 33.71
C PHE A 3 7.18 3.80 33.17
N ILE A 4 5.95 3.30 33.20
CA ILE A 4 5.59 2.02 32.58
C ILE A 4 5.56 2.30 31.06
N PRO A 5 6.47 1.75 30.25
CA PRO A 5 6.41 1.96 28.82
C PRO A 5 5.10 1.35 28.31
N LEU A 6 4.28 2.19 27.65
CA LEU A 6 3.10 1.72 26.94
C LEU A 6 3.56 0.59 26.02
N LYS A 7 2.96 -0.59 26.20
CA LYS A 7 3.25 -1.80 25.44
C LYS A 7 3.46 -1.43 23.98
N ASN A 8 4.66 -1.70 23.47
CA ASN A 8 5.00 -1.49 22.06
C ASN A 8 3.99 -2.27 21.21
N HIS A 9 2.94 -1.59 20.76
CA HIS A 9 2.20 -2.00 19.59
C HIS A 9 3.16 -1.78 18.43
N THR A 10 4.02 -2.77 18.18
CA THR A 10 4.97 -2.77 17.08
C THR A 10 4.17 -2.80 15.79
N HIS A 11 3.79 -1.63 15.29
CA HIS A 11 3.45 -1.45 13.89
C HIS A 11 4.74 -1.74 13.13
N LYS A 12 4.90 -2.98 12.66
CA LYS A 12 6.02 -3.35 11.80
C LYS A 12 5.88 -2.50 10.54
N ALA A 13 6.65 -1.42 10.46
CA ALA A 13 6.76 -0.61 9.27
C ALA A 13 7.26 -1.50 8.14
N MET A 14 6.50 -1.57 7.05
CA MET A 14 6.87 -2.30 5.84
C MET A 14 7.31 -1.30 4.78
N GLN A 15 8.18 -1.70 3.86
CA GLN A 15 8.58 -0.83 2.76
C GLN A 15 8.26 -1.48 1.42
N VAL A 16 7.82 -0.65 0.48
CA VAL A 16 7.59 -1.02 -0.93
C VAL A 16 8.29 0.01 -1.80
N THR A 17 9.03 -0.44 -2.81
CA THR A 17 9.52 0.45 -3.86
C THR A 17 8.41 0.64 -4.89
N ASP A 18 8.00 1.88 -5.13
CA ASP A 18 6.98 2.22 -6.12
C ASP A 18 7.48 1.99 -7.56
N LEU A 19 6.61 2.25 -8.53
CA LEU A 19 6.92 2.08 -9.94
C LEU A 19 8.04 3.03 -10.44
N ASN A 20 8.29 4.13 -9.72
CA ASN A 20 9.31 5.13 -10.05
C ASN A 20 10.65 4.88 -9.35
N GLY A 21 10.77 3.80 -8.56
CA GLY A 21 11.98 3.49 -7.80
C GLY A 21 12.05 4.18 -6.43
N CYS A 22 10.98 4.86 -5.99
CA CYS A 22 10.93 5.54 -4.71
C CYS A 22 10.50 4.57 -3.60
N PRO A 23 11.23 4.47 -2.48
CA PRO A 23 10.79 3.70 -1.33
C PRO A 23 9.62 4.40 -0.62
N ILE A 24 8.58 3.63 -0.32
CA ILE A 24 7.38 4.08 0.41
C ILE A 24 7.24 3.26 1.68
N GLU A 25 7.15 3.96 2.81
CA GLU A 25 6.84 3.34 4.10
C GLU A 25 5.33 3.07 4.22
N ILE A 26 5.01 1.84 4.62
CA ILE A 26 3.65 1.35 4.84
C ILE A 26 3.47 1.13 6.34
N THR A 27 2.70 2.04 6.96
CA THR A 27 2.37 2.01 8.39
C THR A 27 1.12 1.20 8.69
N ASN A 28 0.20 1.09 7.72
CA ASN A 28 -1.00 0.27 7.80
C ASN A 28 -1.26 -0.43 6.46
N LEU A 29 -0.90 -1.72 6.39
CA LEU A 29 -1.02 -2.54 5.19
C LEU A 29 -2.47 -2.67 4.70
N LYS A 30 -3.44 -2.82 5.62
CA LYS A 30 -4.85 -3.02 5.27
C LYS A 30 -5.43 -1.78 4.59
N GLU A 31 -5.19 -0.61 5.16
CA GLU A 31 -5.67 0.66 4.57
C GLU A 31 -4.92 0.97 3.27
N ALA A 32 -3.62 0.69 3.18
CA ALA A 32 -2.86 0.87 1.94
C ALA A 32 -3.44 0.02 0.77
N ILE A 33 -3.76 -1.26 1.02
CA ILE A 33 -4.38 -2.14 0.02
C ILE A 33 -5.75 -1.59 -0.43
N LYS A 34 -6.57 -1.12 0.54
CA LYS A 34 -7.88 -0.56 0.24
C LYS A 34 -7.77 0.68 -0.66
N MET A 35 -6.85 1.59 -0.35
CA MET A 35 -6.59 2.79 -1.14
C MET A 35 -6.13 2.44 -2.56
N ALA A 36 -5.14 1.56 -2.70
CA ALA A 36 -4.64 1.15 -4.01
C ALA A 36 -5.73 0.47 -4.87
N ARG A 37 -6.61 -0.32 -4.25
CA ARG A 37 -7.77 -0.93 -4.93
C ARG A 37 -8.75 0.13 -5.47
N GLN A 38 -8.95 1.22 -4.75
CA GLN A 38 -9.86 2.29 -5.16
C GLN A 38 -9.24 3.14 -6.27
N TYR A 39 -8.00 3.60 -6.09
CA TYR A 39 -7.37 4.49 -7.05
C TYR A 39 -6.99 3.86 -8.38
N LYS A 40 -6.76 2.53 -8.43
CA LYS A 40 -6.51 1.86 -9.73
C LYS A 40 -7.72 1.86 -10.66
N GLU A 41 -8.93 2.06 -10.13
CA GLU A 41 -10.18 2.16 -10.91
C GLU A 41 -10.65 3.60 -11.09
N TYR A 42 -10.03 4.57 -10.39
CA TYR A 42 -10.37 5.98 -10.49
C TYR A 42 -10.00 6.53 -11.87
N ARG A 43 -10.92 7.29 -12.47
CA ARG A 43 -10.75 7.97 -13.75
C ARG A 43 -11.50 9.28 -13.74
N HIS A 44 -10.97 10.26 -14.46
CA HIS A 44 -11.64 11.52 -14.68
C HIS A 44 -12.72 11.36 -15.76
N GLU A 45 -13.82 12.10 -15.64
CA GLU A 45 -14.85 12.14 -16.68
C GLU A 45 -14.36 12.88 -17.92
N ASP A 46 -13.53 13.91 -17.72
CA ASP A 46 -12.90 14.64 -18.80
C ASP A 46 -11.83 13.79 -19.50
N LYS A 47 -12.06 13.53 -20.78
CA LYS A 47 -11.19 12.72 -21.64
C LYS A 47 -9.82 13.36 -21.86
N SER A 48 -9.66 14.66 -21.62
CA SER A 48 -8.35 15.32 -21.69
C SER A 48 -7.31 14.69 -20.75
N PHE A 49 -7.77 14.02 -19.68
CA PHE A 49 -6.94 13.30 -18.71
C PHE A 49 -6.67 11.83 -19.08
N SER A 50 -7.10 11.33 -20.24
CA SER A 50 -7.03 9.89 -20.55
C SER A 50 -5.62 9.29 -20.42
N GLU A 51 -4.58 10.00 -20.88
CA GLU A 51 -3.20 9.54 -20.74
C GLU A 51 -2.70 9.56 -19.29
N PHE A 52 -3.16 10.54 -18.51
CA PHE A 52 -2.85 10.62 -17.08
C PHE A 52 -3.53 9.49 -16.30
N ASP A 53 -4.81 9.22 -16.59
CA ASP A 53 -5.56 8.12 -16.00
C ASP A 53 -4.94 6.75 -16.30
N LYS A 54 -4.42 6.55 -17.52
CA LYS A 54 -3.67 5.33 -17.86
C LYS A 54 -2.43 5.16 -16.99
N LYS A 55 -1.67 6.24 -16.76
CA LYS A 55 -0.47 6.23 -15.90
C LYS A 55 -0.85 5.96 -14.43
N LEU A 56 -1.87 6.64 -13.91
CA LEU A 56 -2.39 6.40 -12.56
C LEU A 56 -2.85 4.96 -12.38
N LYS A 57 -3.59 4.42 -13.35
CA LYS A 57 -4.04 3.03 -13.32
C LYS A 57 -2.88 2.05 -13.26
N ALA A 58 -1.85 2.24 -14.08
CA ALA A 58 -0.65 1.40 -14.06
C ALA A 58 0.05 1.48 -12.70
N TYR A 59 0.28 2.69 -12.20
CA TYR A 59 0.92 2.94 -10.90
C TYR A 59 0.16 2.28 -9.75
N TRP A 60 -1.15 2.50 -9.64
CA TRP A 60 -1.94 1.97 -8.54
C TRP A 60 -2.20 0.46 -8.64
N THR A 61 -2.19 -0.10 -9.85
CA THR A 61 -2.26 -1.57 -10.05
C THR A 61 -0.99 -2.24 -9.52
N ASP A 62 0.19 -1.73 -9.91
CA ASP A 62 1.48 -2.22 -9.41
C ASP A 62 1.56 -2.14 -7.87
N MET A 63 1.15 -1.01 -7.29
CA MET A 63 1.12 -0.83 -5.84
C MET A 63 0.16 -1.84 -5.15
N PHE A 64 -1.04 -2.05 -5.71
CA PHE A 64 -2.01 -3.00 -5.18
C PHE A 64 -1.49 -4.43 -5.18
N GLU A 65 -0.82 -4.85 -6.26
CA GLU A 65 -0.23 -6.17 -6.38
C GLU A 65 0.89 -6.38 -5.35
N LYS A 66 1.84 -5.44 -5.25
CA LYS A 66 2.94 -5.49 -4.28
C LYS A 66 2.43 -5.60 -2.84
N LEU A 67 1.46 -4.77 -2.46
CA LEU A 67 0.89 -4.79 -1.11
C LEU A 67 0.13 -6.10 -0.82
N THR A 68 -0.59 -6.63 -1.81
CA THR A 68 -1.31 -7.90 -1.67
C THR A 68 -0.35 -9.09 -1.52
N THR A 69 0.75 -9.10 -2.26
CA THR A 69 1.82 -10.10 -2.10
C THR A 69 2.41 -10.05 -0.70
N ILE A 70 2.66 -8.85 -0.16
CA ILE A 70 3.16 -8.69 1.22
C ILE A 70 2.14 -9.25 2.22
N LYS A 71 0.85 -8.93 2.05
CA LYS A 71 -0.21 -9.47 2.91
C LYS A 71 -0.25 -11.00 2.87
N LYS A 72 -0.19 -11.60 1.68
CA LYS A 72 -0.18 -13.06 1.51
C LYS A 72 1.00 -13.72 2.23
N ARG A 73 2.21 -13.17 2.08
CA ARG A 73 3.41 -13.66 2.77
C ARG A 73 3.29 -13.56 4.29
N LEU A 74 2.70 -12.47 4.78
CA LEU A 74 2.47 -12.29 6.22
C LEU A 74 1.45 -13.31 6.74
N ASP A 75 0.35 -13.51 6.02
CA ASP A 75 -0.66 -14.51 6.35
C ASP A 75 -0.10 -15.94 6.32
N GLU A 76 0.87 -16.24 5.44
CA GLU A 76 1.61 -17.51 5.40
C GLU A 76 2.58 -17.65 6.57
N THR A 77 3.26 -16.58 6.96
CA THR A 77 4.25 -16.58 8.05
C THR A 77 3.59 -16.70 9.43
N LEU A 78 2.39 -16.15 9.60
CA LEU A 78 1.62 -16.17 10.85
C LEU A 78 0.79 -17.45 11.05
N LYS A 79 0.83 -18.40 10.12
CA LYS A 79 0.07 -19.67 10.17
C LYS A 79 0.73 -20.78 11.00
N PHE A 80 1.77 -20.46 11.79
CA PHE A 80 2.51 -21.41 12.61
C PHE A 80 2.38 -21.08 14.10
#